data_AF-A0A7C7WWY8-F1
#
_entry.id   AF-A0A7C7WWY8-F1
#
_cell.length_a   1.000
_cell.length_b   1.000
_cell.length_c   1.000
_cell.angle_alpha   90.00
_cell.angle_beta   90.00
_cell.angle_gamma   90.00
#
_symmetry.space_group_name_H-M   'P 1'
#
loop_
_entity.id
_entity.type
_entity.pdbx_description
1 polymer ?
#
loop_
_entity_poly.entity_id
_entity_poly.type
_entity_poly.pdbx_seq_one_letter_code
_entity_poly.pdbx_strand_id
1 'polypeptide(L)'
;RDYIICGDINIVHKEIDIKNFAGNKKRSGCLPEERAWMDELFGEAEYSDAFREINQEAHQYTWWSNRGQAWANNTGWRIDFQILSKNL
;
A
#
# COMPACT_ATOMS: atom_id res chain seq x y z
N ARG A 1 0.24 -23.61 5.37
CA ARG A 1 -0.71 -23.06 6.35
C ARG A 1 -1.23 -21.79 5.72
N ASP A 2 -2.53 -21.58 5.79
CA ASP A 2 -3.17 -20.54 5.01
C ASP A 2 -3.47 -19.37 5.94
N TYR A 3 -3.04 -18.19 5.53
CA TYR A 3 -3.08 -16.99 6.36
C TYR A 3 -3.65 -15.82 5.57
N ILE A 4 -4.40 -14.98 6.28
CA ILE A 4 -4.72 -13.62 5.87
C ILE A 4 -4.11 -12.70 6.92
N ILE A 5 -3.16 -11.87 6.51
CA ILE A 5 -2.58 -10.84 7.36
C ILE A 5 -3.28 -9.53 7.02
N CYS A 6 -4.07 -9.01 7.97
CA CYS A 6 -4.82 -7.78 7.80
C CYS A 6 -4.29 -6.68 8.72
N GLY A 7 -4.21 -5.47 8.20
CA GLY A 7 -4.00 -4.29 9.02
C GLY A 7 -3.23 -3.20 8.30
N ASP A 8 -2.85 -2.20 9.08
CA ASP A 8 -2.03 -1.07 8.65
C ASP A 8 -0.55 -1.49 8.61
N ILE A 9 -0.05 -1.71 7.39
CA ILE A 9 1.37 -2.01 7.13
C ILE A 9 2.22 -0.74 7.17
N ASN A 10 1.58 0.45 7.16
CA ASN A 10 2.22 1.77 7.12
C ASN A 10 3.16 1.98 5.91
N ILE A 11 3.03 1.20 4.84
CA ILE A 11 3.87 1.29 3.63
C ILE A 11 2.99 1.33 2.38
N VAL A 12 3.25 2.30 1.50
CA VAL A 12 2.73 2.35 0.12
C VAL A 12 3.60 1.46 -0.75
N HIS A 13 3.01 0.50 -1.49
CA HIS A 13 3.79 -0.39 -2.36
C HIS A 13 4.21 0.29 -3.67
N LYS A 14 3.25 0.77 -4.46
CA LYS A 14 3.48 1.36 -5.79
C LYS A 14 2.97 2.80 -5.89
N GLU A 15 3.38 3.52 -6.93
CA GLU A 15 2.96 4.92 -7.16
C GLU A 15 1.42 5.08 -7.23
N ILE A 16 0.70 4.09 -7.73
CA ILE A 16 -0.77 4.08 -7.79
C ILE A 16 -1.43 4.12 -6.40
N ASP A 17 -0.71 3.68 -5.36
CA ASP A 17 -1.18 3.55 -3.98
C ASP A 17 -1.09 4.86 -3.18
N ILE A 18 -0.62 5.97 -3.78
CA ILE A 18 -0.50 7.26 -3.12
C ILE A 18 -0.72 8.42 -4.10
N LYS A 19 -1.47 9.46 -3.68
CA LYS A 19 -1.74 10.61 -4.56
C LYS A 19 -0.49 11.43 -4.92
N ASN A 20 0.41 11.65 -3.96
CA ASN A 20 1.61 12.48 -4.13
C ASN A 20 2.89 11.66 -3.93
N PHE A 21 3.11 10.66 -4.79
CA PHE A 21 4.27 9.79 -4.70
C PHE A 21 5.61 10.56 -4.71
N ALA A 22 5.80 11.43 -5.70
CA ALA A 22 7.06 12.18 -5.87
C ALA A 22 7.46 12.99 -4.62
N GLY A 23 6.50 13.64 -3.94
CA GLY A 23 6.75 14.41 -2.72
C GLY A 23 7.01 13.58 -1.47
N ASN A 24 6.71 12.27 -1.49
CA ASN A 24 6.80 11.38 -0.34
C ASN A 24 7.89 10.31 -0.43
N LYS A 25 8.61 10.19 -1.56
CA LYS A 25 9.73 9.23 -1.75
C LYS A 25 10.82 9.25 -0.66
N LYS A 26 10.89 10.30 0.16
CA LYS A 26 11.87 10.46 1.26
C LYS A 26 11.20 10.53 2.65
N ARG A 27 9.96 10.06 2.77
CA ARG A 27 9.19 10.03 4.03
C ARG A 27 8.82 8.59 4.34
N SER A 28 8.80 8.24 5.63
CA SER A 28 8.36 6.91 6.08
C SER A 28 6.95 6.61 5.56
N GLY A 29 6.77 5.35 5.20
CA GLY A 29 5.67 4.78 4.44
C GLY A 29 5.79 4.92 2.92
N CYS A 30 6.86 5.50 2.39
CA CYS A 30 7.13 5.59 0.94
C CYS A 30 8.65 5.59 0.62
N LEU A 31 9.50 5.25 1.59
CA LEU A 31 10.94 5.15 1.39
C LEU A 31 11.28 4.05 0.36
N PRO A 32 12.40 4.17 -0.37
CA PRO A 32 12.82 3.13 -1.31
C PRO A 32 12.96 1.75 -0.64
N GLU A 33 13.48 1.69 0.57
CA GLU A 33 13.74 0.44 1.30
C GLU A 33 12.44 -0.21 1.79
N GLU A 34 11.48 0.59 2.27
CA GLU A 34 10.14 0.11 2.64
C GLU A 34 9.42 -0.49 1.42
N ARG A 35 9.55 0.16 0.25
CA ARG A 35 8.96 -0.34 -1.00
C ARG A 35 9.66 -1.57 -1.53
N ALA A 36 10.98 -1.65 -1.40
CA ALA A 36 11.75 -2.83 -1.77
C ALA A 36 11.36 -4.04 -0.90
N TRP A 37 11.09 -3.83 0.39
CA TRP A 37 10.58 -4.90 1.26
C TRP A 37 9.21 -5.42 0.79
N MET A 38 8.31 -4.53 0.35
CA MET A 38 7.02 -4.94 -0.23
C MET A 38 7.21 -5.70 -1.57
N ASP A 39 8.23 -5.33 -2.36
CA ASP A 39 8.60 -6.05 -3.59
C ASP A 39 9.10 -7.48 -3.29
N GLU A 40 9.89 -7.67 -2.22
CA GLU A 40 10.30 -8.99 -1.76
C GLU A 40 9.10 -9.81 -1.26
N LEU A 41 8.23 -9.19 -0.46
CA LEU A 41 7.05 -9.84 0.12
C LEU A 41 6.09 -10.40 -0.95
N PHE A 42 5.79 -9.60 -1.97
CA PHE A 42 4.87 -10.00 -3.04
C PHE A 42 5.56 -10.67 -4.24
N GLY A 43 6.90 -10.73 -4.22
CA GLY A 43 7.72 -11.38 -5.24
C GLY A 43 8.28 -12.71 -4.74
N GLU A 44 9.43 -12.66 -4.06
CA GLU A 44 10.18 -13.85 -3.64
C GLU A 44 9.47 -14.66 -2.55
N ALA A 45 8.76 -13.99 -1.63
CA ALA A 45 8.03 -14.65 -0.55
C ALA A 45 6.65 -15.18 -0.98
N GLU A 46 6.23 -14.88 -2.22
CA GLU A 46 4.99 -15.39 -2.85
C GLU A 46 3.72 -15.11 -2.04
N TYR A 47 3.62 -13.96 -1.38
CA TYR A 47 2.35 -13.46 -0.86
C TYR A 47 1.62 -12.64 -1.93
N SER A 48 0.32 -12.46 -1.77
CA SER A 48 -0.51 -11.63 -2.65
C SER A 48 -1.17 -10.48 -1.91
N ASP A 49 -1.25 -9.32 -2.55
CA ASP A 49 -2.09 -8.20 -2.14
C ASP A 49 -3.52 -8.43 -2.67
N ALA A 50 -4.42 -8.90 -1.79
CA ALA A 50 -5.78 -9.27 -2.18
C ALA A 50 -6.56 -8.13 -2.85
N PHE A 51 -6.32 -6.88 -2.43
CA PHE A 51 -7.01 -5.74 -3.01
C PHE A 51 -6.57 -5.51 -4.45
N ARG A 52 -5.27 -5.63 -4.73
CA ARG A 52 -4.72 -5.43 -6.07
C ARG A 52 -4.99 -6.59 -7.01
N GLU A 53 -5.17 -7.82 -6.53
CA GLU A 53 -5.71 -8.92 -7.35
C GLU A 53 -7.05 -8.55 -8.01
N ILE A 54 -7.89 -7.78 -7.31
CA ILE A 54 -9.27 -7.47 -7.74
C ILE A 54 -9.39 -6.06 -8.35
N ASN A 55 -8.71 -5.06 -7.78
CA ASN A 55 -8.86 -3.66 -8.15
C ASN A 55 -7.51 -3.03 -8.54
N GLN A 56 -7.40 -2.72 -9.83
CA GLN A 56 -6.22 -2.09 -10.46
C GLN A 56 -6.40 -0.58 -10.69
N GLU A 57 -7.47 0.02 -10.16
CA GLU A 57 -7.76 1.44 -10.32
C GLU A 57 -6.91 2.32 -9.39
N ALA A 58 -6.63 3.53 -9.88
CA ALA A 58 -5.99 4.58 -9.11
C ALA A 58 -6.98 5.24 -8.14
N HIS A 59 -6.46 6.00 -7.17
CA HIS A 59 -7.25 6.81 -6.23
C HIS A 59 -8.11 6.03 -5.22
N GLN A 60 -7.81 4.74 -5.06
CA GLN A 60 -8.37 3.87 -4.04
C GLN A 60 -7.45 3.86 -2.81
N TYR A 61 -7.81 4.64 -1.79
CA TYR A 61 -6.97 4.87 -0.61
C TYR A 61 -7.69 4.44 0.67
N THR A 62 -6.92 4.22 1.73
CA THR A 62 -7.42 3.76 3.03
C THR A 62 -7.09 4.73 4.16
N TRP A 63 -6.14 5.64 3.94
CA TRP A 63 -5.71 6.64 4.90
C TRP A 63 -5.56 8.04 4.29
N TRP A 64 -5.92 9.06 5.07
CA TRP A 64 -5.76 10.47 4.73
C TRP A 64 -5.23 11.24 5.95
N SER A 65 -4.31 12.17 5.69
CA SER A 65 -3.79 13.04 6.75
C SER A 65 -4.86 14.03 7.22
N ASN A 66 -4.88 14.34 8.52
CA ASN A 66 -5.70 15.43 9.06
C ASN A 66 -5.20 16.84 8.66
N ARG A 67 -4.08 16.94 7.93
CA ARG A 67 -3.51 18.22 7.49
C ARG A 67 -4.17 18.71 6.22
N GLY A 68 -4.56 19.98 6.21
CA GLY A 68 -5.19 20.61 5.05
C GLY A 68 -6.53 19.95 4.71
N GLN A 69 -6.83 19.83 3.42
CA GLN A 69 -8.08 19.25 2.92
C GLN A 69 -7.82 17.88 2.28
N ALA A 70 -6.99 17.03 2.90
CA ALA A 70 -6.55 15.77 2.28
C ALA A 70 -7.73 14.84 1.96
N TRP A 71 -8.70 14.69 2.88
CA TRP A 71 -9.91 13.91 2.63
C TRP A 71 -10.71 14.46 1.44
N ALA A 72 -11.05 15.75 1.47
CA ALA A 72 -11.87 16.39 0.42
C ALA A 72 -11.22 16.36 -0.97
N ASN A 73 -9.89 16.44 -1.04
CA ASN A 73 -9.13 16.40 -2.30
C ASN A 73 -8.69 14.99 -2.71
N ASN A 74 -9.07 13.97 -1.94
CA ASN A 74 -8.60 12.60 -2.06
C ASN A 74 -7.06 12.48 -2.15
N THR A 75 -6.35 13.25 -1.32
CA THR A 75 -4.89 13.17 -1.14
C THR A 75 -4.58 12.05 -0.15
N GLY A 76 -4.88 10.82 -0.56
CA GLY A 76 -4.78 9.63 0.28
C GLY A 76 -3.60 8.72 -0.06
N TRP A 77 -3.42 7.74 0.83
CA TRP A 77 -2.46 6.65 0.76
C TRP A 77 -3.24 5.35 0.97
N ARG A 78 -2.83 4.27 0.31
CA ARG A 78 -3.27 2.91 0.60
C ARG A 78 -2.16 2.21 1.37
N ILE A 79 -2.36 2.11 2.68
CA ILE A 79 -1.39 1.53 3.63
C ILE A 79 -2.00 0.37 4.45
N ASP A 80 -3.29 0.15 4.31
CA ASP A 80 -4.01 -0.97 4.92
C ASP A 80 -4.16 -2.09 3.88
N PHE A 81 -3.78 -3.31 4.27
CA PHE A 81 -3.72 -4.45 3.36
C PHE A 81 -4.47 -5.66 3.93
N GLN A 82 -4.89 -6.52 3.01
CA GLN A 82 -5.15 -7.94 3.27
C GLN A 82 -4.14 -8.72 2.44
N ILE A 83 -3.17 -9.34 3.12
CA ILE A 83 -2.05 -10.06 2.49
C ILE A 83 -2.31 -11.55 2.63
N LEU A 84 -2.37 -12.24 1.49
CA LEU A 84 -2.70 -13.66 1.40
C LEU A 84 -1.42 -14.48 1.25
N SER A 85 -1.32 -15.59 1.96
CA SER A 85 -0.31 -16.61 1.66
C SER A 85 -0.60 -17.25 0.30
N LYS A 86 0.43 -17.62 -0.47
CA LYS A 86 0.37 -18.24 -1.80
C LYS A 86 -0.80 -19.18 -2.13
N ASN A 87 -1.24 -20.00 -1.17
CA ASN A 87 -2.25 -21.04 -1.39
C ASN A 87 -3.69 -20.59 -1.10
N LEU A 88 -3.91 -19.28 -0.97
CA LEU A 88 -5.21 -18.66 -0.69
C LEU A 88 -5.55 -17.64 -1.78
#